data_AF-A0AAP2PBZ7-F1
#
_entry.id   AF-A0AAP2PBZ7-F1
#
_cell.length_a   1.000
_cell.length_b   1.000
_cell.length_c   1.000
_cell.angle_alpha   90.00
_cell.angle_beta   90.00
_cell.angle_gamma   90.00
#
_symmetry.space_group_name_H-M   'P 1'
#
loop_
_entity.id
_entity.type
_entity.pdbx_description
1 polymer ?
#
loop_
_entity_poly.entity_id
_entity_poly.type
_entity_poly.pdbx_seq_one_letter_code
_entity_poly.pdbx_strand_id
1 'polypeptide(L)'
;MANENCLAGIRCPHCDNEKEFEITVEAYARVVDEGVHDLTSENDWDDDSRIMCMACRARGTVGEFSTMPSADVLRSRHGVWGEHPDYPADDWRYEVGNDDTRQGYWEWVASSIERDMAQE
;
A
#
# COMPACT_ATOMS: atom_id res chain seq x y z
N MET A 1 -5.29 15.09 13.80
CA MET A 1 -4.08 14.97 14.67
C MET A 1 -3.01 14.31 13.80
N ALA A 2 -1.83 14.90 13.59
CA ALA A 2 -0.83 14.30 12.68
C ALA A 2 -0.34 12.96 13.26
N ASN A 3 -0.57 11.85 12.55
CA ASN A 3 0.10 10.59 12.86
C ASN A 3 1.60 10.79 12.64
N GLU A 4 2.43 10.49 13.64
CA GLU A 4 3.89 10.70 13.60
C GLU A 4 4.59 9.95 12.44
N ASN A 5 3.89 9.02 11.78
CA ASN A 5 4.30 8.41 10.52
C ASN A 5 3.11 8.37 9.53
N CYS A 6 2.89 9.47 8.80
CA CYS A 6 1.77 9.66 7.87
C CYS A 6 1.64 8.58 6.77
N LEU A 7 2.68 7.78 6.52
CA LEU A 7 2.69 6.76 5.48
C LEU A 7 2.81 5.33 6.01
N ALA A 8 2.79 5.13 7.34
CA ALA A 8 2.85 3.79 7.92
C ALA A 8 1.75 2.90 7.33
N GLY A 9 2.15 1.78 6.73
CA GLY A 9 1.24 0.81 6.11
C GLY A 9 0.76 1.16 4.69
N ILE A 10 1.09 2.34 4.14
CA ILE A 10 0.68 2.72 2.78
C ILE A 10 1.75 2.31 1.77
N ARG A 11 1.38 1.42 0.85
CA ARG A 11 2.24 0.91 -0.23
C ARG A 11 1.50 0.88 -1.55
N CYS A 12 2.11 1.44 -2.60
CA CYS A 12 1.47 1.41 -3.92
C CYS A 12 1.35 -0.04 -4.44
N PRO A 13 0.13 -0.54 -4.75
CA PRO A 13 -0.03 -1.91 -5.21
C PRO A 13 0.62 -2.18 -6.58
N HIS A 14 0.90 -1.13 -7.36
CA HIS A 14 1.45 -1.25 -8.70
C HIS A 14 2.98 -1.24 -8.76
N CYS A 15 3.62 -0.34 -8.02
CA CYS A 15 5.07 -0.12 -8.13
C CYS A 15 5.81 -0.20 -6.79
N ASP A 16 5.12 -0.62 -5.72
CA ASP A 16 5.71 -0.85 -4.40
C ASP A 16 6.31 0.39 -3.74
N ASN A 17 6.00 1.59 -4.27
CA ASN A 17 6.43 2.85 -3.67
C ASN A 17 5.75 3.07 -2.33
N GLU A 18 6.53 3.39 -1.31
CA GLU A 18 6.07 3.73 0.05
C GLU A 18 6.47 5.16 0.47
N LYS A 19 7.13 5.91 -0.43
CA LYS A 19 7.86 7.13 -0.07
C LYS A 19 7.06 8.42 -0.27
N GLU A 20 6.22 8.45 -1.30
CA GLU A 20 5.57 9.69 -1.73
C GLU A 20 4.22 9.45 -2.39
N PHE A 21 3.18 10.09 -1.84
CA PHE A 21 1.79 10.01 -2.28
C PHE A 21 1.11 11.37 -2.16
N GLU A 22 0.11 11.60 -2.98
CA GLU A 22 -0.81 12.74 -2.87
C GLU A 22 -2.16 12.20 -2.41
N ILE A 23 -2.61 12.64 -1.24
CA ILE A 23 -3.88 12.22 -0.64
C ILE A 23 -4.83 13.42 -0.64
N THR A 24 -6.07 13.19 -1.08
CA THR A 24 -7.12 14.21 -1.03
C THR A 24 -7.63 14.34 0.40
N VAL A 25 -7.60 15.57 0.92
CA VAL A 25 -8.15 15.93 2.22
C VAL A 25 -9.33 16.88 2.05
N GLU A 26 -10.28 16.85 2.98
CA GLU A 26 -11.31 17.87 3.08
C GLU A 26 -10.75 19.13 3.76
N ALA A 27 -11.14 20.31 3.29
CA ALA A 27 -10.69 21.58 3.85
C ALA A 27 -11.87 22.54 3.99
N TYR A 28 -11.89 23.27 5.10
CA TYR A 28 -12.82 24.36 5.32
C TYR A 28 -12.23 25.66 4.78
N ALA A 29 -13.05 26.44 4.10
CA ALA A 29 -12.67 27.73 3.54
C ALA A 29 -13.61 28.81 4.07
N ARG A 30 -13.07 29.94 4.55
CA ARG A 30 -13.87 31.09 4.96
C ARG A 30 -14.17 31.97 3.75
N VAL A 31 -15.39 31.91 3.24
CA VAL A 31 -15.79 32.68 2.05
C VAL A 31 -16.46 34.00 2.46
N VAL A 32 -16.04 35.09 1.83
CA VAL A 32 -16.66 36.43 1.93
C VAL A 32 -16.86 37.01 0.52
N ASP A 33 -17.60 38.11 0.40
CA ASP A 33 -17.93 38.70 -0.91
C ASP A 33 -16.69 39.14 -1.71
N GLU A 34 -15.58 39.43 -1.03
CA GLU A 34 -14.30 39.81 -1.64
C GLU A 34 -13.42 38.60 -2.03
N GLY A 35 -13.80 37.38 -1.65
CA GLY A 35 -13.10 36.16 -2.02
C GLY A 35 -13.04 35.08 -0.94
N VAL A 36 -12.08 34.18 -1.07
CA VAL A 36 -11.82 33.11 -0.11
C VAL A 36 -10.69 33.54 0.82
N HIS A 37 -11.01 33.69 2.08
CA HIS A 37 -10.06 33.87 3.16
C HIS A 37 -9.93 32.54 3.92
N ASP A 38 -8.80 32.30 4.56
CA ASP A 38 -8.56 31.16 5.47
C ASP A 38 -8.96 29.77 4.91
N LEU A 39 -8.00 29.09 4.28
CA LEU A 39 -8.07 27.64 4.05
C LEU A 39 -7.53 26.95 5.30
N THR A 40 -8.42 26.30 6.05
CA THR A 40 -8.06 25.47 7.20
C THR A 40 -8.40 24.03 6.88
N SER A 41 -7.39 23.17 6.81
CA SER A 41 -7.60 21.73 6.82
C SER A 41 -7.32 21.19 8.21
N GLU A 42 -8.27 20.45 8.76
CA GLU A 42 -7.93 19.36 9.65
C GLU A 42 -7.34 18.32 8.69
N ASN A 43 -6.01 18.12 8.66
CA ASN A 43 -5.35 17.20 7.73
C ASN A 43 -5.66 15.74 8.10
N ASP A 44 -6.95 15.41 8.17
CA ASP A 44 -7.50 14.13 8.51
C ASP A 44 -7.97 13.50 7.20
N TRP A 45 -7.35 12.36 6.88
CA TRP A 45 -7.73 11.48 5.79
C TRP A 45 -7.97 10.10 6.40
N ASP A 46 -8.75 9.30 5.72
CA ASP A 46 -9.19 7.97 6.12
C ASP A 46 -9.00 6.97 4.98
N ASP A 47 -9.42 5.72 5.19
CA ASP A 47 -9.27 4.65 4.19
C ASP A 47 -10.08 4.89 2.90
N ASP A 48 -11.09 5.75 2.92
CA ASP A 48 -11.91 6.12 1.77
C ASP A 48 -11.33 7.32 0.99
N SER A 49 -10.35 8.00 1.58
CA SER A 49 -9.70 9.17 0.98
C SER A 49 -8.93 8.78 -0.28
N ARG A 50 -9.03 9.62 -1.32
CA ARG A 50 -8.38 9.36 -2.61
C ARG A 50 -6.86 9.51 -2.49
N ILE A 51 -6.13 8.55 -3.03
CA ILE A 51 -4.67 8.54 -3.05
C ILE A 51 -4.14 8.40 -4.48
N MET A 52 -3.02 9.07 -4.76
CA MET A 52 -2.24 8.92 -5.99
C MET A 52 -0.78 8.64 -5.66
N CYS A 53 -0.22 7.59 -6.26
CA CYS A 53 1.23 7.31 -6.17
C CYS A 53 2.02 8.30 -7.03
N MET A 54 3.04 8.95 -6.47
CA MET A 54 3.88 9.88 -7.26
C MET A 54 4.87 9.18 -8.20
N ALA A 55 5.25 7.93 -7.91
CA ALA A 55 6.17 7.16 -8.73
C ALA A 55 5.53 6.61 -10.03
N CYS A 56 4.35 5.98 -9.93
CA CYS A 56 3.68 5.35 -11.08
C CYS A 56 2.34 5.97 -11.49
N ARG A 57 1.85 6.96 -10.74
CA ARG A 57 0.54 7.64 -10.98
C ARG A 57 -0.69 6.74 -10.87
N ALA A 58 -0.56 5.55 -10.29
CA ALA A 58 -1.71 4.76 -9.88
C ALA A 58 -2.60 5.54 -8.91
N ARG A 59 -3.91 5.35 -9.03
CA ARG A 59 -4.95 6.03 -8.25
C ARG A 59 -5.83 4.99 -7.57
N GLY A 60 -6.32 5.30 -6.39
CA GLY A 60 -7.24 4.46 -5.62
C GLY A 60 -7.71 5.17 -4.36
N THR A 61 -8.11 4.41 -3.35
CA THR A 61 -8.30 4.90 -1.98
C THR A 61 -7.10 4.53 -1.11
N VAL A 62 -6.94 5.23 0.01
CA VAL A 62 -5.92 4.91 1.02
C VAL A 62 -6.06 3.45 1.45
N GLY A 63 -7.28 2.96 1.69
CA GLY A 63 -7.54 1.57 2.06
C GLY A 63 -6.99 0.57 1.03
N GLU A 64 -7.19 0.81 -0.26
CA GLU A 64 -6.65 -0.04 -1.34
C GLU A 64 -5.11 -0.06 -1.37
N PHE A 65 -4.48 1.03 -0.92
CA PHE A 65 -3.02 1.15 -0.84
C PHE A 65 -2.46 0.70 0.51
N SER A 66 -3.32 0.53 1.51
CA SER A 66 -2.97 0.03 2.84
C SER A 66 -3.27 -1.46 3.03
N THR A 67 -4.04 -2.07 2.13
CA THR A 67 -4.34 -3.50 2.19
C THR A 67 -3.16 -4.37 1.77
N MET A 68 -2.98 -5.47 2.48
CA MET A 68 -2.03 -6.53 2.11
C MET A 68 -2.33 -7.05 0.71
N PRO A 69 -1.32 -7.18 -0.16
CA PRO A 69 -1.54 -7.67 -1.51
C PRO A 69 -1.92 -9.16 -1.46
N SER A 70 -3.05 -9.52 -2.08
CA SER A 70 -3.44 -10.93 -2.21
C SER A 70 -2.54 -11.66 -3.21
N ALA A 71 -2.51 -13.00 -3.12
CA ALA A 71 -1.79 -13.85 -4.07
C ALA A 71 -2.17 -13.57 -5.53
N ASP A 72 -3.46 -13.30 -5.81
CA ASP A 72 -3.94 -12.98 -7.16
C ASP A 72 -3.38 -11.64 -7.67
N VAL A 73 -3.28 -10.63 -6.80
CA VAL A 73 -2.71 -9.32 -7.14
C VAL A 73 -1.22 -9.46 -7.43
N LEU A 74 -0.48 -10.15 -6.56
CA LEU A 74 0.95 -10.41 -6.72
C LEU A 74 1.24 -11.17 -8.03
N ARG A 75 0.48 -12.24 -8.29
CA ARG A 75 0.56 -13.04 -9.50
C ARG A 75 0.23 -12.24 -10.76
N SER A 76 -0.75 -11.35 -10.70
CA SER A 76 -1.13 -10.51 -11.84
C SER A 76 -0.08 -9.45 -12.14
N ARG A 77 0.59 -8.93 -11.11
CA ARG A 77 1.63 -7.89 -11.22
C ARG A 77 2.95 -8.42 -11.76
N HIS A 78 3.44 -9.51 -11.17
CA HIS A 78 4.75 -10.08 -11.49
C HIS A 78 4.67 -11.15 -12.59
N GLY A 79 3.46 -11.54 -12.97
CA GLY A 79 3.20 -12.59 -13.95
C GLY A 79 3.09 -13.96 -13.28
N VAL A 80 2.32 -14.86 -13.91
CA VAL A 80 2.02 -16.20 -13.35
C VAL A 80 3.30 -17.00 -13.03
N TRP A 81 4.34 -16.82 -13.84
CA TRP A 81 5.65 -17.47 -13.71
C TRP A 81 6.75 -16.51 -13.23
N GLY A 82 6.38 -15.31 -12.77
CA GLY A 82 7.34 -14.36 -12.22
C GLY A 82 7.72 -14.68 -10.79
N GLU A 83 8.51 -13.78 -10.21
CA GLU A 83 8.97 -13.86 -8.83
C GLU A 83 8.92 -12.48 -8.16
N HIS A 84 8.76 -12.48 -6.84
CA HIS A 84 8.86 -11.27 -6.05
C HIS A 84 10.34 -10.93 -5.79
N PRO A 85 10.78 -9.66 -5.97
CA PRO A 85 12.17 -9.27 -5.75
C PRO A 85 12.72 -9.65 -4.37
N ASP A 86 11.93 -9.43 -3.32
CA ASP A 86 12.33 -9.70 -1.92
C ASP A 86 11.98 -11.11 -1.43
N TYR A 87 11.15 -11.86 -2.16
CA TYR A 87 10.70 -13.21 -1.78
C TYR A 87 10.88 -14.17 -2.97
N PRO A 88 12.13 -14.53 -3.30
CA PRO A 88 12.44 -15.36 -4.46
C PRO A 88 11.87 -16.77 -4.33
N ALA A 89 11.60 -17.43 -5.47
CA ALA A 89 11.02 -18.77 -5.49
C ALA A 89 11.96 -19.86 -4.92
N ASP A 90 13.25 -19.60 -4.77
CA ASP A 90 14.19 -20.50 -4.08
C ASP A 90 13.88 -20.61 -2.58
N ASP A 91 13.53 -19.50 -1.91
CA ASP A 91 13.21 -19.49 -0.48
C ASP A 91 11.92 -20.25 -0.20
N TRP A 92 10.90 -20.04 -1.03
CA TRP A 92 9.67 -20.85 -1.01
C TRP A 92 9.97 -22.35 -1.20
N ARG A 93 10.82 -22.70 -2.18
CA ARG A 93 11.21 -24.10 -2.42
C ARG A 93 11.93 -24.71 -1.23
N TYR A 94 12.75 -23.92 -0.52
CA TYR A 94 13.42 -24.35 0.70
C TYR A 94 12.40 -24.66 1.80
N GLU A 95 11.42 -23.79 2.05
CA GLU A 95 10.38 -24.05 3.05
C GLU A 95 9.49 -25.25 2.69
N VAL A 96 9.13 -25.42 1.41
CA VAL A 96 8.39 -26.61 0.96
C VAL A 96 9.23 -27.87 1.17
N GLY A 97 10.52 -27.81 0.85
CA GLY A 97 11.44 -28.94 0.99
C GLY A 97 11.68 -29.37 2.45
N ASN A 98 11.51 -28.44 3.39
CA ASN A 98 11.64 -28.70 4.83
C ASN A 98 10.30 -29.00 5.53
N ASP A 99 9.19 -29.14 4.79
CA ASP A 99 7.83 -29.31 5.33
C ASP A 99 7.33 -28.10 6.18
N ASP A 100 7.95 -26.93 6.06
CA ASP A 100 7.56 -25.71 6.77
C ASP A 100 6.32 -25.03 6.15
N THR A 101 6.05 -25.28 4.87
CA THR A 101 4.87 -24.77 4.17
C THR A 101 4.28 -25.74 3.15
N ARG A 102 2.96 -25.64 2.95
CA ARG A 102 2.22 -26.32 1.87
C ARG A 102 1.55 -25.33 0.92
N GLN A 103 1.81 -24.04 1.10
CA GLN A 103 1.20 -22.98 0.31
C GLN A 103 1.77 -22.96 -1.11
N GLY A 104 0.95 -22.51 -2.08
CA GLY A 104 1.45 -22.12 -3.38
C GLY A 104 2.41 -20.92 -3.27
N TYR A 105 3.22 -20.68 -4.30
CA TYR A 105 4.26 -19.64 -4.24
C TYR A 105 3.68 -18.25 -3.93
N TRP A 106 2.62 -17.82 -4.63
CA TRP A 106 2.07 -16.48 -4.44
C TRP A 106 1.31 -16.32 -3.11
N GLU A 107 0.68 -17.39 -2.61
CA GLU A 107 0.09 -17.43 -1.27
C GLU A 107 1.18 -17.32 -0.21
N TRP A 108 2.29 -18.04 -0.39
CA TRP A 108 3.44 -17.95 0.49
C TRP A 108 4.03 -16.53 0.51
N VAL A 109 4.20 -15.88 -0.65
CA VAL A 109 4.68 -14.50 -0.71
C VAL A 109 3.73 -13.55 0.04
N ALA A 110 2.41 -13.67 -0.17
CA ALA A 110 1.43 -12.83 0.54
C ALA A 110 1.52 -13.01 2.07
N SER A 111 1.62 -14.26 2.55
CA SER A 111 1.82 -14.55 3.97
C SER A 111 3.17 -14.08 4.50
N SER A 112 4.24 -14.13 3.69
CA SER A 112 5.55 -13.59 4.09
C SER A 112 5.50 -12.07 4.29
N ILE A 113 4.89 -11.34 3.35
CA ILE A 113 4.64 -9.90 3.49
C ILE A 113 3.82 -9.61 4.75
N GLU A 114 2.76 -10.38 4.99
CA GLU A 114 1.94 -10.24 6.19
C GLU A 114 2.73 -10.45 7.48
N ARG A 115 3.58 -11.48 7.52
CA ARG A 115 4.44 -11.77 8.66
C ARG A 115 5.45 -10.66 8.92
N ASP A 116 6.04 -10.08 7.88
CA ASP A 116 7.04 -9.02 8.04
C ASP A 116 6.40 -7.73 8.54
N MET A 117 5.26 -7.32 7.98
CA MET A 117 4.51 -6.15 8.43
C MET A 117 3.97 -6.27 9.87
N ALA A 118 3.72 -7.48 10.36
CA ALA A 118 3.25 -7.71 11.73
C ALA A 118 4.38 -7.67 12.78
N GLN A 119 5.64 -7.65 12.36
CA GLN A 119 6.82 -7.65 13.24
C GLN A 119 7.47 -6.27 13.39
N GLU A 120 6.95 -5.24 12.70
CA GLU A 120 7.37 -3.83 12.78
C GLU A 120 6.44 -2.98 13.66
#